data_AF-Q1HGG8-F1
#
_entry.id   AF-Q1HGG8-F1
#
_cell.length_a   1.000
_cell.length_b   1.000
_cell.length_c   1.000
_cell.angle_alpha   90.00
_cell.angle_beta   90.00
_cell.angle_gamma   90.00
#
_symmetry.space_group_name_H-M   'P 1'
#
loop_
_entity.id
_entity.type
_entity.pdbx_description
1 polymer ?
#
loop_
_entity_poly.entity_id
_entity_poly.type
_entity_poly.pdbx_seq_one_letter_code
_entity_poly.pdbx_strand_id
1 'polypeptide(L)'
;YHDPDLLLGPGCVYPAASVARFASHWRLPLLTAGAVASGFSAKNEHYRTLVRTGPSAPKLGEFVVMLHGHFNWTARAALLYLDARTDDRPHYFTIEGVFEALQGSNLSVQHQVYAREPGGPEQATHFIKANG
;
A
#
# COMPACT_ATOMS: atom_id res chain seq x y z
N TYR A 1 1.73 34.83 11.59
CA TYR A 1 2.55 34.52 10.40
C TYR A 1 3.19 33.19 10.67
N HIS A 2 2.90 32.17 9.87
CA HIS A 2 3.50 30.84 10.01
C HIS A 2 4.12 30.50 8.66
N ASP A 3 5.42 30.75 8.54
CA ASP A 3 6.27 30.33 7.43
C ASP A 3 7.06 29.13 7.94
N PRO A 4 6.55 27.90 7.77
CA PRO A 4 7.13 26.73 8.40
C PRO A 4 8.38 26.27 7.64
N ASP A 5 9.45 25.94 8.36
CA ASP A 5 10.65 25.32 7.77
C ASP A 5 10.45 23.83 7.44
N LEU A 6 9.40 23.20 7.98
CA LEU A 6 9.12 21.77 7.87
C LEU A 6 7.62 21.49 8.01
N LEU A 7 7.13 20.50 7.27
CA LEU A 7 5.81 19.89 7.50
C LEU A 7 5.94 18.51 8.16
N LEU A 8 5.07 18.24 9.14
CA LEU A 8 4.96 16.94 9.82
C LEU A 8 3.57 16.33 9.56
N GLY A 9 3.54 15.14 8.98
CA GLY A 9 2.30 14.50 8.52
C GLY A 9 1.68 15.21 7.29
N PRO A 10 0.49 14.79 6.81
CA PRO A 10 -0.41 13.79 7.38
C PRO A 10 0.09 12.34 7.28
N GLY A 11 -0.54 11.46 8.05
CA GLY A 11 -0.33 10.01 7.96
C GLY A 11 -1.23 9.32 6.93
N CYS A 12 -2.47 9.78 6.79
CA CYS A 12 -3.45 9.22 5.86
C CYS A 12 -3.01 9.41 4.39
N VAL A 13 -3.25 8.41 3.54
CA VAL A 13 -2.84 8.38 2.14
C VAL A 13 -3.46 9.52 1.33
N TYR A 14 -4.77 9.72 1.41
CA TYR A 14 -5.43 10.73 0.58
C TYR A 14 -5.00 12.17 0.91
N PRO A 15 -5.01 12.62 2.19
CA PRO A 15 -4.51 13.95 2.54
C PRO A 15 -3.00 14.11 2.29
N ALA A 16 -2.19 13.08 2.58
CA ALA A 16 -0.75 13.15 2.38
C ALA A 16 -0.39 13.35 0.91
N ALA A 17 -1.16 12.79 -0.04
CA ALA A 17 -0.94 13.00 -1.47
C ALA A 17 -1.00 14.49 -1.85
N SER A 18 -2.01 15.21 -1.36
CA SER A 18 -2.16 16.65 -1.62
C SER A 18 -1.09 17.47 -0.91
N VAL A 19 -0.87 17.23 0.38
CA VAL A 19 0.13 17.98 1.16
C VAL A 19 1.55 17.75 0.63
N ALA A 20 1.90 16.54 0.23
CA ALA A 20 3.23 16.23 -0.31
C ALA A 20 3.51 16.91 -1.66
N ARG A 21 2.48 17.11 -2.50
CA ARG A 21 2.61 17.90 -3.74
C ARG A 21 2.85 19.37 -3.44
N PHE A 22 2.11 19.95 -2.50
CA PHE A 22 2.34 21.33 -2.05
C PHE A 22 3.71 21.51 -1.40
N ALA A 23 4.11 20.60 -0.51
CA ALA A 23 5.45 20.57 0.09
C ALA A 23 6.54 20.56 -0.99
N SER A 24 6.38 19.73 -2.02
CA SER A 24 7.32 19.65 -3.14
C SER A 24 7.36 20.96 -3.96
N HIS A 25 6.21 21.59 -4.17
CA HIS A 25 6.08 22.88 -4.86
C HIS A 25 6.76 24.02 -4.09
N TRP A 26 6.50 24.12 -2.78
CA TRP A 26 7.10 25.11 -1.89
C TRP A 26 8.52 24.79 -1.46
N ARG A 27 9.05 23.62 -1.87
CA ARG A 27 10.39 23.14 -1.50
C ARG A 27 10.58 22.97 0.01
N LEU A 28 9.49 22.68 0.71
CA LEU A 28 9.51 22.37 2.14
C LEU A 28 9.70 20.86 2.34
N PRO A 29 10.58 20.44 3.27
CA PRO A 29 10.63 19.05 3.69
C PRO A 29 9.28 18.64 4.28
N LEU A 30 8.86 17.41 4.00
CA LEU A 30 7.67 16.80 4.59
C LEU A 30 8.06 15.47 5.20
N LEU A 31 7.95 15.35 6.53
CA LEU A 31 8.24 14.12 7.26
C LEU A 31 6.93 13.48 7.72
N THR A 32 6.76 12.17 7.50
CA THR A 32 5.59 11.44 7.98
C THR A 32 5.93 10.00 8.33
N ALA A 33 5.26 9.46 9.36
CA ALA A 33 5.29 8.04 9.68
C ALA A 33 4.22 7.22 8.92
N GLY A 34 3.36 7.88 8.12
CA GLY A 34 2.32 7.25 7.31
C GLY A 34 2.64 7.32 5.81
N ALA A 35 1.64 7.72 5.00
CA ALA A 35 1.73 7.75 3.54
C ALA A 35 2.17 6.38 2.97
N VAL A 36 1.47 5.32 3.41
CA VAL A 36 1.89 3.93 3.22
C VAL A 36 1.84 3.47 1.76
N ALA A 37 0.97 4.07 0.95
CA ALA A 37 0.72 3.66 -0.44
C ALA A 37 1.97 3.64 -1.31
N SER A 38 1.98 2.75 -2.32
CA SER A 38 3.09 2.58 -3.23
C SER A 38 3.39 3.82 -4.06
N GLY A 39 2.35 4.57 -4.44
CA GLY A 39 2.46 5.79 -5.25
C GLY A 39 3.38 6.87 -4.66
N PHE A 40 3.59 6.92 -3.34
CA PHE A 40 4.52 7.87 -2.71
C PHE A 40 6.00 7.61 -3.02
N SER A 41 6.31 6.50 -3.68
CA SER A 41 7.65 6.18 -4.20
C SER A 41 8.02 7.00 -5.45
N ALA A 42 7.05 7.63 -6.13
CA ALA A 42 7.27 8.51 -7.29
C ALA A 42 7.87 9.89 -6.88
N LYS A 43 9.08 9.87 -6.32
CA LYS A 43 9.78 11.07 -5.80
C LYS A 43 10.11 12.08 -6.89
N ASN A 44 10.44 11.62 -8.08
CA ASN A 44 10.89 12.49 -9.17
C ASN A 44 9.75 13.32 -9.79
N GLU A 45 8.50 12.87 -9.64
CA GLU A 45 7.34 13.50 -10.27
C GLU A 45 6.59 14.42 -9.31
N HIS A 46 6.22 13.91 -8.14
CA HIS A 46 5.21 14.56 -7.29
C HIS A 46 5.60 14.72 -5.82
N TYR A 47 6.58 13.95 -5.33
CA TYR A 47 6.81 13.79 -3.89
C TYR A 47 8.28 14.01 -3.49
N ARG A 48 8.98 14.92 -4.19
CA ARG A 48 10.43 15.12 -4.10
C ARG A 48 10.94 15.41 -2.69
N THR A 49 10.17 16.14 -1.87
CA THR A 49 10.57 16.55 -0.52
C THR A 49 9.95 15.70 0.59
N LEU A 50 9.17 14.67 0.25
CA LEU A 50 8.56 13.75 1.21
C LEU A 50 9.60 12.74 1.71
N VAL A 51 9.70 12.59 3.02
CA VAL A 51 10.47 11.55 3.72
C VAL A 51 9.50 10.72 4.56
N ARG A 52 9.49 9.40 4.34
CA ARG A 52 8.70 8.46 5.12
C ARG A 52 9.60 7.79 6.15
N THR A 53 9.27 7.92 7.43
CA THR A 53 10.01 7.32 8.54
C THR A 53 9.30 6.09 9.13
N GLY A 54 8.12 5.74 8.61
CA GLY A 54 7.35 4.56 9.00
C GLY A 54 7.29 3.47 7.93
N PRO A 55 6.48 2.42 8.15
CA PRO A 55 6.26 1.35 7.18
C PRO A 55 5.72 1.86 5.84
N SER A 56 5.96 1.11 4.77
CA SER A 56 5.38 1.37 3.46
C SER A 56 4.98 0.08 2.75
N ALA A 57 3.95 0.13 1.93
CA ALA A 57 3.43 -1.03 1.22
C ALA A 57 4.48 -1.71 0.32
N PRO A 58 5.36 -0.99 -0.42
CA PRO A 58 6.43 -1.63 -1.17
C PRO A 58 7.37 -2.46 -0.30
N LYS A 59 7.70 -2.00 0.92
CA LYS A 59 8.55 -2.77 1.84
C LYS A 59 7.87 -4.02 2.37
N LEU A 60 6.55 -4.00 2.56
CA LEU A 60 5.81 -5.22 2.85
C LEU A 60 5.83 -6.18 1.65
N GLY A 61 5.69 -5.67 0.43
CA GLY A 61 5.80 -6.47 -0.79
C GLY A 61 7.16 -7.17 -0.95
N GLU A 62 8.26 -6.43 -0.75
CA GLU A 62 9.61 -7.00 -0.73
C GLU A 62 9.73 -8.14 0.29
N PHE A 63 9.19 -7.96 1.49
CA PHE A 63 9.17 -9.00 2.52
C PHE A 63 8.38 -10.25 2.10
N VAL A 64 7.20 -10.06 1.48
CA VAL A 64 6.39 -11.19 0.99
C VAL A 64 7.10 -11.95 -0.14
N VAL A 65 7.80 -11.25 -1.03
CA VAL A 65 8.63 -11.90 -2.06
C VAL A 65 9.75 -12.73 -1.42
N MET A 66 10.41 -12.22 -0.38
CA MET A 66 11.41 -13.00 0.37
C MET A 66 10.80 -14.25 1.02
N LEU A 67 9.59 -14.17 1.58
CA LEU A 67 8.88 -15.33 2.13
C LEU A 67 8.57 -16.38 1.06
N HIS A 68 8.11 -15.96 -0.13
CA HIS A 68 7.86 -16.87 -1.24
C HIS A 68 9.14 -17.60 -1.65
N GLY A 69 10.27 -16.89 -1.73
CA GLY A 69 11.57 -17.50 -1.99
C GLY A 69 12.02 -18.46 -0.89
N HIS A 70 11.81 -18.11 0.39
CA HIS A 70 12.21 -18.95 1.52
C HIS A 70 11.44 -20.28 1.57
N PHE A 71 10.13 -20.26 1.29
CA PHE A 71 9.27 -21.45 1.33
C PHE A 71 9.06 -22.12 -0.03
N ASN A 72 9.74 -21.67 -1.09
CA ASN A 72 9.57 -22.15 -2.46
C ASN A 72 8.11 -22.05 -2.98
N TRP A 73 7.38 -21.01 -2.58
CA TRP A 73 6.04 -20.74 -3.12
C TRP A 73 6.15 -20.06 -4.49
N THR A 74 6.01 -20.86 -5.55
CA THR A 74 6.32 -20.41 -6.92
C THR A 74 5.14 -20.40 -7.87
N ALA A 75 4.02 -21.02 -7.52
CA ALA A 75 2.91 -21.22 -8.45
C ALA A 75 1.81 -20.16 -8.32
N ARG A 76 1.35 -19.87 -7.09
CA ARG A 76 0.13 -19.11 -6.82
C ARG A 76 0.24 -18.26 -5.56
N ALA A 77 -0.42 -17.12 -5.58
CA ALA A 77 -0.68 -16.28 -4.41
C ALA A 77 -2.13 -15.79 -4.46
N ALA A 78 -2.83 -15.87 -3.33
CA ALA A 78 -4.20 -15.40 -3.18
C ALA A 78 -4.24 -14.27 -2.14
N LEU A 79 -4.67 -13.07 -2.56
CA LEU A 79 -4.71 -11.87 -1.71
C LEU A 79 -6.16 -11.55 -1.34
N LEU A 80 -6.51 -11.69 -0.06
CA LEU A 80 -7.82 -11.35 0.47
C LEU A 80 -7.70 -10.11 1.36
N TYR A 81 -8.49 -9.07 1.10
CA TYR A 81 -8.39 -7.80 1.83
C TYR A 81 -9.74 -7.07 1.94
N LEU A 82 -9.85 -6.15 2.88
CA LEU A 82 -11.03 -5.30 3.04
C LEU A 82 -10.90 -3.98 2.27
N ASP A 83 -11.95 -3.51 1.61
CA ASP A 83 -11.95 -2.19 0.97
C ASP A 83 -13.32 -1.53 1.11
N ALA A 84 -13.49 -0.68 2.11
CA ALA A 84 -14.74 0.02 2.37
C ALA A 84 -15.00 1.17 1.37
N ARG A 85 -13.94 1.72 0.76
CA ARG A 85 -13.98 2.88 -0.15
C ARG A 85 -14.63 4.15 0.40
N THR A 86 -14.94 4.17 1.69
CA THR A 86 -15.50 5.31 2.43
C THR A 86 -14.51 5.86 3.46
N ASP A 87 -13.32 5.24 3.56
CA ASP A 87 -12.24 5.59 4.47
C ASP A 87 -10.92 5.85 3.72
N ASP A 88 -9.80 5.90 4.43
CA ASP A 88 -8.45 6.05 3.82
C ASP A 88 -7.94 4.76 3.15
N ARG A 89 -8.82 3.73 3.03
CA ARG A 89 -8.57 2.43 2.39
C ARG A 89 -7.27 1.75 2.83
N PRO A 90 -7.02 1.61 4.15
CA PRO A 90 -5.71 1.17 4.65
C PRO A 90 -5.32 -0.23 4.18
N HIS A 91 -6.26 -1.19 4.11
CA HIS A 91 -5.95 -2.56 3.69
C HIS A 91 -5.72 -2.68 2.18
N TYR A 92 -6.42 -1.86 1.38
CA TYR A 92 -6.18 -1.78 -0.06
C TYR A 92 -4.75 -1.26 -0.33
N PHE A 93 -4.35 -0.14 0.28
CA PHE A 93 -3.00 0.38 0.07
C PHE A 93 -1.92 -0.52 0.66
N THR A 94 -2.21 -1.25 1.74
CA THR A 94 -1.26 -2.23 2.29
C THR A 94 -1.03 -3.40 1.34
N ILE A 95 -2.09 -3.96 0.76
CA ILE A 95 -1.99 -5.12 -0.13
C ILE A 95 -1.53 -4.75 -1.55
N GLU A 96 -1.75 -3.50 -1.98
CA GLU A 96 -1.28 -2.96 -3.26
C GLU A 96 0.23 -3.20 -3.44
N GLY A 97 1.04 -2.84 -2.45
CA GLY A 97 2.49 -3.06 -2.53
C GLY A 97 2.88 -4.54 -2.57
N VAL A 98 2.10 -5.43 -1.95
CA VAL A 98 2.30 -6.89 -2.06
C VAL A 98 1.93 -7.38 -3.45
N PHE A 99 0.81 -6.93 -3.98
CA PHE A 99 0.35 -7.27 -5.32
C PHE A 99 1.37 -6.85 -6.38
N GLU A 100 1.83 -5.59 -6.35
CA GLU A 100 2.84 -5.05 -7.27
C GLU A 100 4.15 -5.85 -7.21
N ALA A 101 4.62 -6.19 -6.00
CA ALA A 101 5.86 -6.95 -5.82
C ALA A 101 5.74 -8.39 -6.36
N LEU A 102 4.60 -9.05 -6.13
CA LEU A 102 4.37 -10.42 -6.62
C LEU A 102 4.07 -10.46 -8.13
N GLN A 103 3.48 -9.41 -8.71
CA GLN A 103 3.30 -9.30 -10.16
C GLN A 103 4.63 -9.29 -10.94
N GLY A 104 5.73 -8.87 -10.31
CA GLY A 104 7.07 -8.97 -10.88
C GLY A 104 7.64 -10.40 -10.91
N SER A 105 6.91 -11.40 -10.36
CA SER A 105 7.34 -12.80 -10.27
C SER A 105 6.56 -13.68 -11.25
N ASN A 106 7.12 -14.83 -11.65
CA ASN A 106 6.48 -15.81 -12.53
C ASN A 106 5.41 -16.67 -11.83
N LEU A 107 4.52 -16.05 -11.03
CA LEU A 107 3.46 -16.74 -10.30
C LEU A 107 2.09 -16.11 -10.59
N SER A 108 1.03 -16.91 -10.47
CA SER A 108 -0.34 -16.40 -10.63
C SER A 108 -0.79 -15.69 -9.35
N VAL A 109 -1.02 -14.38 -9.42
CA VAL A 109 -1.56 -13.59 -8.31
C VAL A 109 -3.05 -13.35 -8.53
N GLN A 110 -3.88 -13.85 -7.61
CA GLN A 110 -5.33 -13.62 -7.59
C GLN A 110 -5.69 -12.79 -6.37
N HIS A 111 -6.73 -11.96 -6.47
CA HIS A 111 -7.14 -11.11 -5.37
C HIS A 111 -8.66 -11.00 -5.24
N GLN A 112 -9.14 -10.83 -4.00
CA GLN A 112 -10.55 -10.60 -3.72
C GLN A 112 -10.75 -9.60 -2.58
N VAL A 113 -11.73 -8.71 -2.77
CA VAL A 113 -12.24 -7.85 -1.70
C VAL A 113 -13.19 -8.68 -0.82
N TYR A 114 -12.91 -8.72 0.47
CA TYR A 114 -13.75 -9.38 1.46
C TYR A 114 -15.05 -8.58 1.66
N ALA A 115 -16.19 -9.21 1.42
CA ALA A 115 -17.50 -8.65 1.71
C ALA A 115 -17.83 -8.81 3.20
N ARG A 116 -18.26 -7.73 3.87
CA ARG A 116 -18.70 -7.79 5.29
C ARG A 116 -20.15 -8.25 5.45
N GLU A 117 -20.90 -8.32 4.36
CA GLU A 117 -22.30 -8.73 4.36
C GLU A 117 -22.45 -10.25 4.61
N PRO A 118 -23.65 -10.71 5.02
CA PRO A 118 -23.94 -12.14 5.11
C PRO A 118 -23.55 -12.87 3.81
N GLY A 119 -22.77 -13.94 3.91
CA GLY A 119 -22.18 -14.67 2.78
C GLY A 119 -20.72 -14.31 2.45
N GLY A 120 -20.18 -13.23 3.02
CA GLY A 120 -18.77 -12.85 2.90
C GLY A 120 -17.77 -13.95 3.29
N PRO A 121 -17.91 -14.60 4.46
CA PRO A 121 -17.04 -15.71 4.87
C PRO A 121 -17.06 -16.90 3.89
N GLU A 122 -18.22 -17.21 3.32
CA GLU A 122 -18.37 -18.31 2.36
C GLU A 122 -17.67 -17.98 1.04
N GLN A 123 -17.86 -16.77 0.51
CA GLN A 123 -17.15 -16.30 -0.68
C GLN A 123 -15.64 -16.29 -0.47
N ALA A 124 -15.16 -15.80 0.68
CA ALA A 124 -13.75 -15.80 1.03
C ALA A 124 -13.18 -17.22 1.11
N THR A 125 -13.92 -18.15 1.71
CA THR A 125 -13.53 -19.57 1.78
C THR A 125 -13.48 -20.20 0.40
N HIS A 126 -14.46 -19.93 -0.45
CA HIS A 126 -14.48 -20.43 -1.83
C HIS A 126 -13.28 -19.90 -2.63
N PHE A 127 -12.96 -18.62 -2.49
CA PHE A 127 -11.79 -18.00 -3.10
C PHE A 127 -10.47 -18.62 -2.64
N ILE A 128 -10.29 -18.81 -1.33
CA ILE A 128 -9.08 -19.44 -0.79
C ILE A 128 -8.97 -20.87 -1.32
N LYS A 129 -10.06 -21.64 -1.35
CA LYS A 129 -10.06 -23.02 -1.89
C LYS A 129 -9.74 -23.08 -3.39
N ALA A 130 -10.18 -22.09 -4.17
CA ALA A 130 -9.95 -22.04 -5.61
C ALA A 130 -8.53 -21.58 -5.99
N ASN A 131 -7.84 -20.85 -5.10
CA ASN A 131 -6.58 -20.16 -5.40
C ASN A 131 -5.40 -20.52 -4.47
N GLY A 132 -5.63 -21.34 -3.44
CA GLY A 132 -4.61 -21.91 -2.55
C GLY A 132 -3.94 -23.17 -3.10
#